data_AF-A0A963RS62-F1
#
_entry.id   AF-A0A963RS62-F1
#
_cell.length_a   1.000
_cell.length_b   1.000
_cell.length_c   1.000
_cell.angle_alpha   90.00
_cell.angle_beta   90.00
_cell.angle_gamma   90.00
#
_symmetry.space_group_name_H-M   'P 1'
#
loop_
_entity.id
_entity.type
_entity.pdbx_description
1 polymer ?
#
loop_
_entity_poly.entity_id
_entity_poly.type
_entity_poly.pdbx_seq_one_letter_code
_entity_poly.pdbx_strand_id
1 'polypeptide(L)'
;MAAPQRLAAAREFLAFLDTGLGGLQALSAEYLRHELAALRQAPDSYLYHEYLATVNEPVLFSDFVADAQRAGLRYLCNAELHYQFPASLGETAEQALAVFTDPLARQQYLDFLLNRNFHQALLVGDDNVRPGELDYERFTRLALFADLSPPRKLELRKTKAQLFTDSAGERHAVSHPLTRAALTRLSQVYPQALDYSVLESDAQRQVAETGDPRLAGQVEHLFGELFQLFALGAVSASCHAGGALPAPQMPACATPLALAEAAAGRLVDSRHASLRLDPLSALAVQSFDGRRDDQAITAVLRDAGASGVRVDPVALRRMLARRGALRS
;
A
#
# COMPACT_ATOMS: atom_id res chain seq x y z
N MET A 1 19.60 -26.10 18.52
CA MET A 1 20.33 -25.55 17.35
C MET A 1 20.40 -24.04 17.48
N ALA A 2 21.54 -23.43 17.16
CA ALA A 2 21.67 -21.97 17.11
C ALA A 2 20.80 -21.38 15.98
N ALA A 3 20.41 -20.10 16.09
CA ALA A 3 19.56 -19.44 15.09
C ALA A 3 20.06 -19.58 13.63
N PRO A 4 21.37 -19.39 13.33
CA PRO A 4 21.88 -19.56 11.97
C PRO A 4 21.73 -20.98 11.44
N GLN A 5 21.87 -22.00 12.30
CA GLN A 5 21.71 -23.40 11.92
C GLN A 5 20.24 -23.73 11.62
N ARG A 6 19.30 -23.15 12.38
CA ARG A 6 17.85 -23.31 12.13
C ARG A 6 17.47 -22.69 10.79
N LEU A 7 18.00 -21.51 10.48
CA LEU A 7 17.78 -20.85 9.19
C LEU A 7 18.36 -21.64 8.01
N ALA A 8 19.60 -22.12 8.13
CA ALA A 8 20.21 -22.96 7.10
C ALA A 8 19.37 -24.21 6.82
N ALA A 9 18.97 -24.93 7.87
CA ALA A 9 18.10 -26.11 7.74
C ALA A 9 16.73 -25.78 7.11
N ALA A 10 16.13 -24.63 7.46
CA ALA A 10 14.88 -24.20 6.85
C ALA A 10 15.04 -23.90 5.35
N ARG A 11 16.12 -23.21 4.95
CA ARG A 11 16.42 -22.94 3.54
C ARG A 11 16.67 -24.23 2.74
N GLU A 12 17.41 -25.18 3.32
CA GLU A 12 17.61 -26.50 2.73
C GLU A 12 16.29 -27.25 2.56
N PHE A 13 15.41 -27.21 3.57
CA PHE A 13 14.10 -27.84 3.51
C PHE A 13 13.19 -27.21 2.44
N LEU A 14 13.19 -25.87 2.30
CA LEU A 14 12.44 -25.20 1.23
C LEU A 14 12.94 -25.60 -0.17
N ALA A 15 14.26 -25.77 -0.36
CA ALA A 15 14.83 -26.25 -1.62
C ALA A 15 14.48 -27.72 -1.91
N PHE A 16 14.46 -28.57 -0.87
CA PHE A 16 14.01 -29.94 -0.97
C PHE A 16 12.54 -30.02 -1.42
N LEU A 17 11.64 -29.23 -0.81
CA LEU A 17 10.23 -29.19 -1.19
C LEU A 17 10.05 -28.76 -2.65
N ASP A 18 10.74 -27.71 -3.08
CA ASP A 18 10.69 -27.23 -4.47
C ASP A 18 11.08 -28.33 -5.47
N THR A 19 12.15 -29.07 -5.16
CA THR A 19 12.62 -30.19 -5.98
C THR A 19 11.60 -31.34 -5.99
N GLY A 20 11.08 -31.73 -4.83
CA GLY A 20 10.15 -32.85 -4.69
C GLY A 20 8.77 -32.59 -5.31
N LEU A 21 8.35 -31.32 -5.38
CA LEU A 21 7.11 -30.92 -6.04
C LEU A 21 7.25 -30.77 -7.56
N GLY A 22 8.47 -30.92 -8.10
CA GLY A 22 8.75 -30.84 -9.52
C GLY A 22 7.93 -31.83 -10.34
N GLY A 23 7.21 -31.34 -11.35
CA GLY A 23 6.42 -32.18 -12.27
C GLY A 23 5.08 -32.67 -11.72
N LEU A 24 4.76 -32.43 -10.44
CA LEU A 24 3.46 -32.78 -9.88
C LEU A 24 2.37 -31.81 -10.35
N GLN A 25 1.27 -32.36 -10.88
CA GLN A 25 0.13 -31.59 -11.38
C GLN A 25 -1.03 -31.49 -10.38
N ALA A 26 -0.90 -32.08 -9.19
CA ALA A 26 -1.93 -31.97 -8.16
C ALA A 26 -2.09 -30.52 -7.70
N LEU A 27 -3.34 -30.09 -7.46
CA LEU A 27 -3.65 -28.72 -7.00
C LEU A 27 -2.93 -28.37 -5.69
N SER A 28 -2.77 -29.32 -4.78
CA SER A 28 -1.99 -29.13 -3.54
C SER A 28 -0.51 -28.83 -3.80
N ALA A 29 0.08 -29.43 -4.84
CA ALA A 29 1.45 -29.15 -5.24
C ALA A 29 1.58 -27.77 -5.89
N GLU A 30 0.58 -27.34 -6.65
CA GLU A 30 0.53 -25.99 -7.21
C GLU A 30 0.44 -24.92 -6.12
N TYR A 31 -0.47 -25.10 -5.15
CA TYR A 31 -0.58 -24.23 -3.98
C TYR A 31 0.74 -24.12 -3.22
N LEU A 32 1.39 -25.26 -2.90
CA LEU A 32 2.66 -25.24 -2.18
C LEU A 32 3.78 -24.56 -2.98
N ARG A 33 3.85 -24.76 -4.30
CA ARG A 33 4.84 -24.05 -5.14
C ARG A 33 4.62 -22.54 -5.12
N HIS A 34 3.37 -22.09 -5.10
CA HIS A 34 3.06 -20.67 -4.97
C HIS A 34 3.59 -20.10 -3.65
N GLU A 35 3.30 -20.75 -2.52
CA GLU A 35 3.80 -20.35 -1.20
C GLU A 35 5.33 -20.37 -1.12
N LEU A 36 5.97 -21.40 -1.67
CA LEU A 36 7.43 -21.52 -1.71
C LEU A 36 8.09 -20.38 -2.48
N ALA A 37 7.48 -19.92 -3.58
CA ALA A 37 8.02 -18.82 -4.37
C ALA A 37 8.20 -17.54 -3.53
N ALA A 38 7.21 -17.22 -2.67
CA ALA A 38 7.28 -16.09 -1.75
C ALA A 38 8.33 -16.31 -0.65
N LEU A 39 8.33 -17.48 -0.01
CA LEU A 39 9.25 -17.80 1.11
C LEU A 39 10.72 -17.82 0.70
N ARG A 40 11.01 -18.18 -0.55
CA ARG A 40 12.38 -18.13 -1.09
C ARG A 40 12.92 -16.71 -1.15
N GLN A 41 12.07 -15.74 -1.44
CA GLN A 41 12.45 -14.33 -1.53
C GLN A 41 12.35 -13.60 -0.19
N ALA A 42 11.72 -14.23 0.81
CA ALA A 42 11.58 -13.64 2.12
C ALA A 42 12.95 -13.41 2.80
N PRO A 43 13.15 -12.31 3.52
CA PRO A 43 14.34 -12.09 4.33
C PRO A 43 14.50 -13.17 5.40
N ASP A 44 15.74 -13.47 5.79
CA ASP A 44 16.02 -14.42 6.88
C ASP A 44 15.34 -14.04 8.19
N SER A 45 15.24 -12.74 8.48
CA SER A 45 14.51 -12.25 9.64
C SER A 45 13.06 -12.71 9.62
N TYR A 46 12.37 -12.66 8.48
CA TYR A 46 10.99 -13.10 8.29
C TYR A 46 10.81 -14.60 8.50
N LEU A 47 11.63 -15.41 7.84
CA LEU A 47 11.60 -16.86 8.06
C LEU A 47 11.83 -17.21 9.53
N TYR A 48 12.73 -16.49 10.19
CA TYR A 48 13.03 -16.75 11.59
C TYR A 48 11.86 -16.40 12.52
N HIS A 49 11.27 -15.21 12.38
CA HIS A 49 10.25 -14.73 13.31
C HIS A 49 8.85 -15.25 13.04
N GLU A 50 8.55 -15.65 11.80
CA GLU A 50 7.22 -16.16 11.44
C GLU A 50 7.17 -17.69 11.50
N TYR A 51 8.04 -18.37 10.73
CA TYR A 51 7.97 -19.84 10.53
C TYR A 51 8.82 -20.63 11.51
N LEU A 52 9.89 -20.02 12.05
CA LEU A 52 10.76 -20.64 13.05
C LEU A 52 10.49 -20.08 14.46
N ALA A 53 9.39 -19.35 14.63
CA ALA A 53 8.91 -18.92 15.93
C ALA A 53 8.75 -20.13 16.85
N THR A 54 9.11 -19.98 18.12
CA THR A 54 8.90 -21.07 19.10
C THR A 54 7.42 -21.24 19.43
N VAL A 55 6.66 -20.14 19.38
CA VAL A 55 5.24 -20.11 19.64
C VAL A 55 4.59 -19.30 18.53
N ASN A 56 3.73 -19.95 17.75
CA ASN A 56 2.84 -19.34 16.79
C ASN A 56 1.57 -20.21 16.79
N GLU A 57 0.57 -19.79 17.58
CA GLU A 57 -0.66 -20.55 17.78
C GLU A 57 -1.78 -19.91 16.94
N PRO A 58 -2.30 -20.62 15.92
CA PRO A 58 -3.39 -20.09 15.12
C PRO A 58 -4.66 -20.02 15.97
N VAL A 59 -5.33 -18.88 15.90
CA VAL A 59 -6.61 -18.66 16.58
C VAL A 59 -7.69 -18.37 15.54
N LEU A 60 -8.89 -18.89 15.77
CA LEU A 60 -10.04 -18.48 14.97
C LEU A 60 -10.39 -17.03 15.30
N PHE A 61 -10.93 -16.31 14.31
CA PHE A 61 -11.40 -14.95 14.50
C PHE A 61 -12.47 -14.88 15.60
N SER A 62 -13.37 -15.86 15.66
CA SER A 62 -14.39 -15.95 16.71
C SER A 62 -13.79 -16.09 18.12
N ASP A 63 -12.72 -16.87 18.26
CA ASP A 63 -12.07 -17.10 19.55
C ASP A 63 -11.33 -15.84 20.01
N PHE A 64 -10.61 -15.18 19.09
CA PHE A 64 -9.99 -13.88 19.32
C PHE A 64 -11.00 -12.82 19.77
N VAL A 65 -12.15 -12.74 19.10
CA VAL A 65 -13.22 -11.81 19.46
C VAL A 65 -13.77 -12.12 20.86
N ALA A 66 -13.96 -13.40 21.19
CA ALA A 66 -14.43 -13.81 22.51
C ALA A 66 -13.40 -13.49 23.62
N ASP A 67 -12.10 -13.67 23.34
CA ASP A 67 -11.00 -13.27 24.22
C ASP A 67 -11.01 -11.74 24.46
N ALA A 68 -11.13 -10.95 23.40
CA ALA A 68 -11.20 -9.49 23.49
C ALA A 68 -12.40 -9.04 24.34
N GLN A 69 -13.57 -9.62 24.12
CA GLN A 69 -14.79 -9.33 24.90
C GLN A 69 -14.62 -9.67 26.38
N ARG A 70 -14.01 -10.82 26.71
CA ARG A 70 -13.69 -11.18 28.10
C ARG A 70 -12.73 -10.20 28.77
N ALA A 71 -11.88 -9.54 28.00
CA ALA A 71 -10.99 -8.48 28.46
C ALA A 71 -11.64 -7.07 28.49
N GLY A 72 -12.95 -6.94 28.21
CA GLY A 72 -13.65 -5.65 28.19
C GLY A 72 -13.43 -4.83 26.91
N LEU A 73 -12.99 -5.48 25.83
CA LEU A 73 -12.76 -4.85 24.53
C LEU A 73 -13.74 -5.39 23.49
N ARG A 74 -14.11 -4.55 22.54
CA ARG A 74 -14.98 -4.92 21.42
C ARG A 74 -14.22 -4.81 20.11
N TYR A 75 -14.41 -5.80 19.25
CA TYR A 75 -13.96 -5.73 17.87
C TYR A 75 -14.70 -4.63 17.12
N LEU A 76 -13.94 -3.67 16.57
CA LEU A 76 -14.48 -2.59 15.75
C LEU A 76 -14.51 -3.02 14.28
N CYS A 77 -13.34 -3.31 13.72
CA CYS A 77 -13.17 -3.66 12.32
C CYS A 77 -11.74 -4.17 12.06
N ASN A 78 -11.46 -4.57 10.82
CA ASN A 78 -10.10 -4.80 10.36
C ASN A 78 -9.54 -3.49 9.78
N ALA A 79 -8.27 -3.19 10.05
CA ALA A 79 -7.58 -2.03 9.49
C ALA A 79 -7.50 -2.09 7.95
N GLU A 80 -7.48 -3.29 7.37
CA GLU A 80 -7.55 -3.51 5.92
C GLU A 80 -9.01 -3.63 5.48
N LEU A 81 -9.54 -2.59 4.85
CA LEU A 81 -10.98 -2.51 4.55
C LEU A 81 -11.44 -3.56 3.51
N HIS A 82 -10.59 -3.92 2.54
CA HIS A 82 -10.92 -4.96 1.55
C HIS A 82 -11.25 -6.31 2.20
N TYR A 83 -10.80 -6.55 3.44
CA TYR A 83 -11.14 -7.75 4.18
C TYR A 83 -12.60 -7.86 4.61
N GLN A 84 -13.37 -6.76 4.51
CA GLN A 84 -14.76 -6.65 4.94
C GLN A 84 -15.75 -6.67 3.78
N PHE A 85 -15.30 -6.73 2.52
CA PHE A 85 -16.16 -6.65 1.34
C PHE A 85 -16.21 -7.95 0.53
N PRO A 86 -17.22 -8.82 0.79
CA PRO A 86 -17.44 -10.03 0.01
C PRO A 86 -17.72 -9.80 -1.47
N ALA A 87 -18.19 -8.59 -1.84
CA ALA A 87 -18.49 -8.24 -3.23
C ALA A 87 -17.27 -8.43 -4.17
N SER A 88 -16.05 -8.37 -3.62
CA SER A 88 -14.81 -8.68 -4.35
C SER A 88 -14.72 -10.16 -4.81
N LEU A 89 -15.51 -11.05 -4.20
CA LEU A 89 -15.54 -12.49 -4.47
C LEU A 89 -16.64 -12.91 -5.44
N GLY A 90 -17.47 -11.96 -5.87
CA GLY A 90 -18.59 -12.18 -6.77
C GLY A 90 -19.90 -12.56 -6.08
N GLU A 91 -21.00 -12.48 -6.84
CA GLU A 91 -22.37 -12.59 -6.35
C GLU A 91 -22.65 -13.91 -5.60
N THR A 92 -22.07 -15.03 -6.04
CA THR A 92 -22.27 -16.33 -5.40
C THR A 92 -21.76 -16.35 -3.97
N ALA A 93 -20.57 -15.81 -3.72
CA ALA A 93 -19.99 -15.75 -2.38
C ALA A 93 -20.77 -14.80 -1.48
N GLU A 94 -21.22 -13.67 -2.03
CA GLU A 94 -22.06 -12.71 -1.32
C GLU A 94 -23.39 -13.34 -0.88
N GLN A 95 -24.07 -14.06 -1.77
CA GLN A 95 -25.31 -14.78 -1.46
C GLN A 95 -25.09 -15.88 -0.41
N ALA A 96 -23.98 -16.63 -0.50
CA ALA A 96 -23.65 -17.66 0.48
C ALA A 96 -23.41 -17.08 1.88
N LEU A 97 -22.84 -15.87 1.96
CA LEU A 97 -22.57 -15.18 3.23
C LEU A 97 -23.78 -14.40 3.77
N ALA A 98 -24.76 -14.06 2.93
CA ALA A 98 -25.96 -13.31 3.33
C ALA A 98 -26.85 -14.07 4.33
N VAL A 99 -26.68 -15.39 4.47
CA VAL A 99 -27.41 -16.21 5.45
C VAL A 99 -27.00 -15.89 6.90
N PHE A 100 -25.82 -15.29 7.11
CA PHE A 100 -25.31 -14.92 8.42
C PHE A 100 -25.73 -13.50 8.79
N THR A 101 -26.68 -13.37 9.71
CA THR A 101 -27.17 -12.07 10.20
C THR A 101 -26.23 -11.42 11.21
N ASP A 102 -25.45 -12.22 11.95
CA ASP A 102 -24.37 -11.73 12.81
C ASP A 102 -23.13 -11.37 11.96
N PRO A 103 -22.68 -10.10 11.95
CA PRO A 103 -21.49 -9.69 11.21
C PRO A 103 -20.22 -10.44 11.62
N LEU A 104 -20.09 -10.86 12.88
CA LEU A 104 -18.89 -11.55 13.38
C LEU A 104 -18.84 -12.99 12.88
N ALA A 105 -19.98 -13.71 12.95
CA ALA A 105 -20.11 -15.01 12.30
C ALA A 105 -19.87 -14.91 10.78
N ARG A 106 -20.46 -13.92 10.11
CA ARG A 106 -20.25 -13.70 8.67
C ARG A 106 -18.77 -13.49 8.34
N GLN A 107 -18.04 -12.71 9.13
CA GLN A 107 -16.60 -12.51 8.96
C GLN A 107 -15.81 -13.80 9.15
N GLN A 108 -16.13 -14.62 10.15
CA GLN A 108 -15.46 -15.92 10.35
C GLN A 108 -15.65 -16.86 9.15
N TYR A 109 -16.84 -16.88 8.54
CA TYR A 109 -17.09 -17.69 7.35
C TYR A 109 -16.42 -17.11 6.11
N LEU A 110 -16.32 -15.79 5.99
CA LEU A 110 -15.51 -15.15 4.96
C LEU A 110 -14.04 -15.55 5.09
N ASP A 111 -13.50 -15.64 6.31
CA ASP A 111 -12.13 -16.09 6.54
C ASP A 111 -11.92 -17.54 6.08
N PHE A 112 -12.89 -18.44 6.27
CA PHE A 112 -12.83 -19.80 5.75
C PHE A 112 -12.84 -19.86 4.22
N LEU A 113 -13.69 -19.05 3.56
CA LEU A 113 -13.74 -18.99 2.09
C LEU A 113 -12.44 -18.48 1.48
N LEU A 114 -11.75 -17.58 2.18
CA LEU A 114 -10.52 -16.95 1.72
C LEU A 114 -9.24 -17.64 2.21
N ASN A 115 -9.37 -18.70 3.00
CA ASN A 115 -8.25 -19.33 3.71
C ASN A 115 -7.38 -18.28 4.44
N ARG A 116 -8.03 -17.37 5.16
CA ARG A 116 -7.35 -16.22 5.76
C ARG A 116 -6.45 -16.64 6.92
N ASN A 117 -5.25 -16.10 6.90
CA ASN A 117 -4.13 -16.45 7.75
C ASN A 117 -3.64 -15.26 8.59
N PHE A 118 -4.17 -14.05 8.39
CA PHE A 118 -3.80 -12.86 9.17
C PHE A 118 -4.93 -11.85 9.32
N HIS A 119 -4.97 -11.15 10.45
CA HIS A 119 -5.90 -10.03 10.71
C HIS A 119 -5.17 -8.86 11.37
N GLN A 120 -5.47 -7.64 10.92
CA GLN A 120 -5.10 -6.40 11.60
C GLN A 120 -6.32 -5.84 12.32
N ALA A 121 -6.65 -6.39 13.49
CA ALA A 121 -7.87 -6.04 14.22
C ALA A 121 -7.75 -4.71 14.98
N LEU A 122 -8.76 -3.85 14.84
CA LEU A 122 -8.96 -2.68 15.68
C LEU A 122 -9.96 -3.01 16.79
N LEU A 123 -9.57 -2.74 18.04
CA LEU A 123 -10.39 -2.94 19.23
C LEU A 123 -10.72 -1.59 19.89
N VAL A 124 -11.89 -1.51 20.52
CA VAL A 124 -12.35 -0.33 21.26
C VAL A 124 -12.86 -0.72 22.63
N GLY A 125 -12.92 0.24 23.56
CA GLY A 125 -13.60 0.04 24.84
C GLY A 125 -15.10 -0.16 24.65
N ASP A 126 -15.75 -0.80 25.61
CA ASP A 126 -17.17 -1.19 25.52
C ASP A 126 -18.16 0.01 25.54
N ASP A 127 -17.64 1.20 25.86
CA ASP A 127 -18.40 2.43 25.99
C ASP A 127 -18.75 3.05 24.62
N ASN A 128 -19.89 2.64 24.07
CA ASN A 128 -20.70 3.34 23.05
C ASN A 128 -20.27 3.32 21.57
N VAL A 129 -19.19 2.64 21.16
CA VAL A 129 -18.93 2.49 19.71
C VAL A 129 -19.66 1.27 19.18
N ARG A 130 -20.73 1.50 18.41
CA ARG A 130 -21.37 0.45 17.61
C ARG A 130 -20.66 0.42 16.25
N PRO A 131 -20.16 -0.75 15.80
CA PRO A 131 -19.84 -0.92 14.39
C PRO A 131 -21.13 -0.66 13.60
N GLY A 132 -21.16 0.45 12.87
CA GLY A 132 -22.30 0.88 12.06
C GLY A 132 -22.13 0.46 10.61
N GLU A 133 -23.21 0.60 9.85
CA GLU A 133 -23.14 0.58 8.38
C GLU A 133 -22.17 1.66 7.87
N LEU A 134 -21.63 1.45 6.67
CA LEU A 134 -20.74 2.42 6.05
C LEU A 134 -21.48 3.73 5.79
N ASP A 135 -21.00 4.78 6.44
CA ASP A 135 -21.49 6.13 6.24
C ASP A 135 -20.70 6.79 5.10
N TYR A 136 -21.26 6.72 3.90
CA TYR A 136 -20.66 7.31 2.69
C TYR A 136 -20.52 8.84 2.79
N GLU A 137 -21.37 9.52 3.55
CA GLU A 137 -21.26 10.96 3.77
C GLU A 137 -20.04 11.30 4.63
N ARG A 138 -19.65 10.41 5.56
CA ARG A 138 -18.38 10.57 6.29
C ARG A 138 -17.17 10.42 5.39
N PHE A 139 -17.22 9.55 4.38
CA PHE A 139 -16.10 9.39 3.45
C PHE A 139 -15.80 10.70 2.71
N THR A 140 -16.83 11.45 2.31
CA THR A 140 -16.65 12.76 1.65
C THR A 140 -16.16 13.87 2.59
N ARG A 141 -16.05 13.61 3.90
CA ARG A 141 -15.46 14.54 4.89
C ARG A 141 -13.99 14.22 5.20
N LEU A 142 -13.45 13.14 4.65
CA LEU A 142 -12.05 12.77 4.82
C LEU A 142 -11.17 13.45 3.78
N ALA A 143 -9.88 13.56 4.12
CA ALA A 143 -8.84 13.93 3.18
C ALA A 143 -8.22 12.66 2.58
N LEU A 144 -8.02 12.63 1.27
CA LEU A 144 -7.47 11.48 0.55
C LEU A 144 -6.02 11.72 0.13
N PHE A 145 -5.23 10.65 0.09
CA PHE A 145 -3.87 10.63 -0.44
C PHE A 145 -3.59 9.30 -1.14
N ALA A 146 -2.67 9.32 -2.10
CA ALA A 146 -2.28 8.12 -2.85
C ALA A 146 -0.86 8.24 -3.38
N ASP A 147 -0.03 7.22 -3.17
CA ASP A 147 1.29 7.08 -3.79
C ASP A 147 1.15 6.39 -5.16
N LEU A 148 0.37 7.02 -6.05
CA LEU A 148 0.07 6.49 -7.38
C LEU A 148 0.66 7.40 -8.45
N SER A 149 1.41 6.83 -9.39
CA SER A 149 1.95 7.52 -10.54
C SER A 149 1.02 7.36 -11.75
N PRO A 150 0.64 8.46 -12.42
CA PRO A 150 -0.19 8.38 -13.63
C PRO A 150 0.62 7.81 -14.81
N PRO A 151 -0.07 7.29 -15.85
CA PRO A 151 0.59 6.91 -17.09
C PRO A 151 1.22 8.14 -17.78
N ARG A 152 2.28 7.91 -18.58
CA ARG A 152 2.98 8.99 -19.32
C ARG A 152 2.04 9.87 -20.16
N LYS A 153 1.01 9.27 -20.75
CA LYS A 153 -0.03 9.98 -21.50
C LYS A 153 -1.35 9.79 -20.78
N LEU A 154 -1.75 10.81 -20.03
CA LEU A 154 -3.06 10.87 -19.40
C LEU A 154 -4.13 11.17 -20.47
N GLU A 155 -5.19 10.37 -20.50
CA GLU A 155 -6.37 10.60 -21.35
C GLU A 155 -7.54 11.00 -20.45
N LEU A 156 -8.29 12.04 -20.82
CA LEU A 156 -9.42 12.55 -20.02
C LEU A 156 -10.72 12.66 -20.83
N ARG A 157 -10.72 12.22 -22.10
CA ARG A 157 -11.88 12.35 -23.00
C ARG A 157 -12.72 11.07 -23.11
N LYS A 158 -12.25 9.94 -22.58
CA LYS A 158 -12.88 8.62 -22.74
C LYS A 158 -12.81 7.81 -21.46
N THR A 159 -13.82 7.04 -21.12
CA THR A 159 -13.88 6.18 -19.93
C THR A 159 -13.06 4.87 -20.04
N LYS A 160 -12.11 4.80 -20.96
CA LYS A 160 -11.24 3.62 -21.11
C LYS A 160 -10.23 3.58 -19.96
N ALA A 161 -10.17 2.44 -19.27
CA ALA A 161 -9.21 2.14 -18.22
C ALA A 161 -7.77 2.49 -18.62
N GLN A 162 -7.09 3.21 -17.74
CA GLN A 162 -5.66 3.44 -17.77
C GLN A 162 -5.03 2.97 -16.47
N LEU A 163 -3.77 2.53 -16.55
CA LEU A 163 -3.07 1.96 -15.40
C LEU A 163 -2.30 3.05 -14.67
N PHE A 164 -2.52 3.13 -13.36
CA PHE A 164 -1.71 3.87 -12.40
C PHE A 164 -0.78 2.88 -11.70
N THR A 165 0.43 3.31 -11.36
CA THR A 165 1.44 2.42 -10.75
C THR A 165 1.85 2.98 -9.40
N ASP A 166 1.82 2.15 -8.36
CA ASP A 166 2.31 2.55 -7.03
C ASP A 166 3.83 2.38 -6.89
N SER A 167 4.38 2.76 -5.74
CA SER A 167 5.81 2.62 -5.45
C SER A 167 6.29 1.17 -5.36
N ALA A 168 5.39 0.20 -5.17
CA ALA A 168 5.72 -1.23 -5.19
C ALA A 168 5.74 -1.82 -6.61
N GLY A 169 5.21 -1.09 -7.60
CA GLY A 169 5.12 -1.51 -8.99
C GLY A 169 3.79 -2.16 -9.35
N GLU A 170 2.84 -2.23 -8.42
CA GLU A 170 1.51 -2.76 -8.67
C GLU A 170 0.70 -1.80 -9.54
N ARG A 171 -0.18 -2.38 -10.37
CA ARG A 171 -0.89 -1.64 -11.41
C ARG A 171 -2.39 -1.62 -11.12
N HIS A 172 -2.91 -0.42 -10.94
CA HIS A 172 -4.30 -0.14 -10.59
C HIS A 172 -5.03 0.42 -11.81
N ALA A 173 -6.11 -0.23 -12.25
CA ALA A 173 -6.91 0.21 -13.38
C ALA A 173 -7.88 1.32 -12.97
N VAL A 174 -7.86 2.44 -13.69
CA VAL A 174 -8.69 3.61 -13.42
C VAL A 174 -9.36 4.06 -14.73
N SER A 175 -10.68 4.03 -14.75
CA SER A 175 -11.50 4.19 -15.95
C SER A 175 -12.04 5.59 -16.10
N HIS A 176 -12.57 6.19 -15.03
CA HIS A 176 -13.27 7.47 -15.16
C HIS A 176 -12.30 8.65 -15.26
N PRO A 177 -12.49 9.61 -16.20
CA PRO A 177 -11.64 10.80 -16.30
C PRO A 177 -11.53 11.62 -15.02
N LEU A 178 -12.63 11.78 -14.27
CA LEU A 178 -12.59 12.51 -12.99
C LEU A 178 -11.63 11.83 -12.01
N THR A 179 -11.71 10.51 -11.85
CA THR A 179 -10.83 9.76 -10.95
C THR A 179 -9.39 9.88 -11.38
N ARG A 180 -9.10 9.78 -12.69
CA ARG A 180 -7.73 9.96 -13.20
C ARG A 180 -7.19 11.36 -12.94
N ALA A 181 -8.01 12.40 -13.09
CA ALA A 181 -7.65 13.77 -12.76
C ALA A 181 -7.37 13.92 -11.24
N ALA A 182 -8.26 13.40 -10.39
CA ALA A 182 -8.10 13.41 -8.93
C ALA A 182 -6.83 12.67 -8.49
N LEU A 183 -6.57 11.46 -8.98
CA LEU A 183 -5.36 10.70 -8.66
C LEU A 183 -4.08 11.37 -9.19
N THR A 184 -4.15 12.01 -10.36
CA THR A 184 -3.03 12.82 -10.88
C THR A 184 -2.73 13.99 -9.95
N ARG A 185 -3.77 14.64 -9.42
CA ARG A 185 -3.62 15.71 -8.43
C ARG A 185 -2.99 15.19 -7.15
N LEU A 186 -3.45 14.06 -6.61
CA LEU A 186 -2.84 13.41 -5.43
C LEU A 186 -1.38 13.05 -5.65
N SER A 187 -1.04 12.48 -6.81
CA SER A 187 0.34 12.15 -7.21
C SER A 187 1.29 13.36 -7.20
N GLN A 188 0.77 14.55 -7.51
CA GLN A 188 1.56 15.77 -7.55
C GLN A 188 1.91 16.28 -6.15
N VAL A 189 0.99 16.13 -5.19
CA VAL A 189 1.10 16.66 -3.84
C VAL A 189 1.45 15.62 -2.78
N TYR A 190 1.51 14.33 -3.14
CA TYR A 190 1.94 13.26 -2.24
C TYR A 190 3.23 13.67 -1.51
N PRO A 191 3.27 13.59 -0.16
CA PRO A 191 2.42 12.77 0.72
C PRO A 191 1.22 13.53 1.30
N GLN A 192 0.96 14.76 0.85
CA GLN A 192 -0.15 15.58 1.34
C GLN A 192 -1.49 14.88 1.05
N ALA A 193 -2.42 14.95 2.01
CA ALA A 193 -3.80 14.58 1.78
C ALA A 193 -4.60 15.82 1.42
N LEU A 194 -5.54 15.68 0.49
CA LEU A 194 -6.45 16.74 0.07
C LEU A 194 -7.87 16.39 0.46
N ASP A 195 -8.63 17.35 0.94
CA ASP A 195 -10.06 17.19 1.22
C ASP A 195 -10.80 16.70 -0.04
N TYR A 196 -11.76 15.81 0.15
CA TYR A 196 -12.55 15.25 -0.96
C TYR A 196 -13.17 16.34 -1.85
N SER A 197 -13.74 17.40 -1.25
CA SER A 197 -14.38 18.50 -1.99
C SER A 197 -13.40 19.27 -2.88
N VAL A 198 -12.15 19.42 -2.44
CA VAL A 198 -11.07 20.04 -3.22
C VAL A 198 -10.70 19.13 -4.39
N LEU A 199 -10.57 17.82 -4.15
CA LEU A 199 -10.27 16.84 -5.20
C LEU A 199 -11.36 16.78 -6.27
N GLU A 200 -12.62 16.76 -5.85
CA GLU A 200 -13.77 16.79 -6.75
C GLU A 200 -13.75 18.05 -7.62
N SER A 201 -13.66 19.23 -6.99
CA SER A 201 -13.64 20.51 -7.71
C SER A 201 -12.46 20.62 -8.69
N ASP A 202 -11.27 20.19 -8.28
CA ASP A 202 -10.06 20.19 -9.12
C ASP A 202 -10.22 19.23 -10.31
N ALA A 203 -10.75 18.02 -10.07
CA ALA A 203 -10.98 17.03 -11.11
C ALA A 203 -12.02 17.49 -12.13
N GLN A 204 -13.15 18.05 -11.67
CA GLN A 204 -14.19 18.59 -12.54
C GLN A 204 -13.64 19.69 -13.44
N ARG A 205 -12.91 20.65 -12.87
CA ARG A 205 -12.28 21.74 -13.63
C ARG A 205 -11.31 21.20 -14.67
N GLN A 206 -10.42 20.28 -14.29
CA GLN A 206 -9.45 19.71 -15.22
C GLN A 206 -10.11 18.94 -16.37
N VAL A 207 -11.15 18.15 -16.10
CA VAL A 207 -11.89 17.40 -17.13
C VAL A 207 -12.68 18.34 -18.04
N ALA A 208 -13.26 19.42 -17.50
CA ALA A 208 -13.96 20.42 -18.30
C ALA A 208 -13.02 21.18 -19.25
N GLU A 209 -11.81 21.53 -18.80
CA GLU A 209 -10.84 22.31 -19.58
C GLU A 209 -10.08 21.47 -20.61
N THR A 210 -9.69 20.24 -20.24
CA THR A 210 -8.74 19.44 -21.02
C THR A 210 -9.31 18.11 -21.54
N GLY A 211 -10.44 17.67 -20.98
CA GLY A 211 -11.12 16.40 -21.28
C GLY A 211 -12.39 16.58 -22.11
N ASP A 212 -13.43 15.79 -21.77
CA ASP A 212 -14.80 15.93 -22.30
C ASP A 212 -15.68 16.58 -21.22
N PRO A 213 -16.19 17.81 -21.44
CA PRO A 213 -17.01 18.52 -20.46
C PRO A 213 -18.25 17.76 -19.99
N ARG A 214 -18.79 16.82 -20.80
CA ARG A 214 -19.94 16.00 -20.42
C ARG A 214 -19.62 15.03 -19.28
N LEU A 215 -18.35 14.64 -19.15
CA LEU A 215 -17.86 13.74 -18.10
C LEU A 215 -17.52 14.50 -16.81
N ALA A 216 -17.41 15.83 -16.87
CA ALA A 216 -17.09 16.65 -15.69
C ALA A 216 -18.23 16.71 -14.67
N GLY A 217 -19.49 16.50 -15.09
CA GLY A 217 -20.65 16.50 -14.21
C GLY A 217 -20.95 15.16 -13.51
N GLN A 218 -20.23 14.08 -13.85
CA GLN A 218 -20.53 12.71 -13.41
C GLN A 218 -19.83 12.36 -12.09
N VAL A 219 -20.08 13.15 -11.05
CA VAL A 219 -19.38 13.05 -9.74
C VAL A 219 -19.67 11.74 -9.01
N GLU A 220 -20.80 11.10 -9.28
CA GLU A 220 -21.13 9.76 -8.77
C GLU A 220 -20.12 8.71 -9.21
N HIS A 221 -19.57 8.82 -10.43
CA HIS A 221 -18.54 7.92 -10.92
C HIS A 221 -17.17 8.19 -10.27
N LEU A 222 -16.87 9.45 -9.94
CA LEU A 222 -15.69 9.80 -9.15
C LEU A 222 -15.77 9.16 -7.76
N PHE A 223 -16.90 9.35 -7.07
CA PHE A 223 -17.11 8.80 -5.73
C PHE A 223 -16.97 7.27 -5.73
N GLY A 224 -17.70 6.59 -6.61
CA GLY A 224 -17.73 5.11 -6.64
C GLY A 224 -16.36 4.51 -6.91
N GLU A 225 -15.63 5.03 -7.91
CA GLU A 225 -14.30 4.51 -8.26
C GLU A 225 -13.24 4.87 -7.21
N LEU A 226 -13.28 6.07 -6.61
CA LEU A 226 -12.38 6.42 -5.50
C LEU A 226 -12.65 5.56 -4.26
N PHE A 227 -13.91 5.32 -3.91
CA PHE A 227 -14.25 4.47 -2.78
C PHE A 227 -13.79 3.03 -3.01
N GLN A 228 -13.95 2.51 -4.24
CA GLN A 228 -13.42 1.19 -4.60
C GLN A 228 -11.90 1.11 -4.45
N LEU A 229 -11.17 2.12 -4.95
CA LEU A 229 -9.72 2.18 -4.79
C LEU A 229 -9.29 2.31 -3.32
N PHE A 230 -10.08 3.02 -2.51
CA PHE A 230 -9.86 3.11 -1.06
C PHE A 230 -10.08 1.77 -0.36
N ALA A 231 -11.18 1.08 -0.69
CA ALA A 231 -11.46 -0.24 -0.16
C ALA A 231 -10.33 -1.23 -0.47
N LEU A 232 -9.79 -1.18 -1.69
CA LEU A 232 -8.65 -1.98 -2.15
C LEU A 232 -7.27 -1.53 -1.60
N GLY A 233 -7.20 -0.43 -0.86
CA GLY A 233 -5.95 0.11 -0.30
C GLY A 233 -5.06 0.88 -1.27
N ALA A 234 -5.48 1.10 -2.52
CA ALA A 234 -4.75 1.88 -3.51
C ALA A 234 -4.83 3.39 -3.25
N VAL A 235 -5.94 3.84 -2.64
CA VAL A 235 -6.12 5.18 -2.10
C VAL A 235 -6.24 5.07 -0.59
N SER A 236 -5.70 6.02 0.14
CA SER A 236 -5.81 6.08 1.60
C SER A 236 -6.53 7.34 2.05
N ALA A 237 -7.15 7.27 3.22
CA ALA A 237 -7.90 8.38 3.81
C ALA A 237 -7.29 8.81 5.15
N SER A 238 -7.50 10.08 5.50
CA SER A 238 -7.06 10.67 6.76
C SER A 238 -8.12 11.64 7.28
N CYS A 239 -8.22 11.77 8.60
CA CYS A 239 -9.09 12.74 9.23
C CYS A 239 -8.60 14.20 9.06
N HIS A 240 -7.37 14.39 8.58
CA HIS A 240 -6.77 15.70 8.41
C HIS A 240 -6.12 15.83 7.04
N ALA A 241 -6.44 16.90 6.31
CA ALA A 241 -5.61 17.36 5.21
C ALA A 241 -4.25 17.78 5.78
N GLY A 242 -3.22 16.98 5.53
CA GLY A 242 -1.86 17.29 5.99
C GLY A 242 -1.36 18.61 5.39
N GLY A 243 -0.40 19.23 6.05
CA GLY A 243 0.35 20.34 5.46
C GLY A 243 1.26 19.83 4.33
N ALA A 244 1.51 20.68 3.33
CA ALA A 244 2.58 20.41 2.38
C ALA A 244 3.91 20.33 3.13
N LEU A 245 4.76 19.37 2.75
CA LEU A 245 6.12 19.32 3.27
C LEU A 245 6.87 20.58 2.82
N PRO A 246 7.66 21.21 3.70
CA PRO A 246 8.44 22.39 3.34
C PRO A 246 9.42 22.05 2.21
N ALA A 247 9.66 23.02 1.34
CA ALA A 247 10.62 22.86 0.24
C ALA A 247 12.02 22.61 0.82
N PRO A 248 12.81 21.69 0.24
CA PRO A 248 14.15 21.42 0.73
C PRO A 248 15.07 22.63 0.50
N GLN A 249 16.01 22.86 1.41
CA GLN A 249 17.08 23.82 1.20
C GLN A 249 17.99 23.37 0.06
N MET A 250 18.63 24.33 -0.62
CA MET A 250 19.57 24.06 -1.70
C MET A 250 20.99 24.52 -1.30
N PRO A 251 22.03 23.69 -1.46
CA PRO A 251 21.99 22.32 -1.97
C PRO A 251 21.26 21.36 -1.02
N ALA A 252 20.55 20.37 -1.58
CA ALA A 252 19.71 19.47 -0.79
C ALA A 252 20.55 18.57 0.13
N CYS A 253 20.09 18.44 1.37
CA CYS A 253 20.72 17.65 2.41
C CYS A 253 19.72 16.64 2.97
N ALA A 254 20.09 15.37 3.03
CA ALA A 254 19.29 14.33 3.65
C ALA A 254 19.19 14.55 5.18
N THR A 255 18.07 14.14 5.77
CA THR A 255 17.92 14.13 7.22
C THR A 255 18.79 13.02 7.83
N PRO A 256 19.24 13.15 9.10
CA PRO A 256 19.96 12.07 9.78
C PRO A 256 19.18 10.75 9.82
N LEU A 257 17.85 10.82 9.93
CA LEU A 257 16.98 9.65 9.89
C LEU A 257 17.01 8.99 8.49
N ALA A 258 16.83 9.77 7.42
CA ALA A 258 16.87 9.24 6.06
C ALA A 258 18.21 8.57 5.73
N LEU A 259 19.33 9.13 6.22
CA LEU A 259 20.65 8.50 6.07
C LEU A 259 20.76 7.17 6.82
N ALA A 260 20.26 7.11 8.06
CA ALA A 260 20.27 5.89 8.86
C ALA A 260 19.37 4.80 8.26
N GLU A 261 18.19 5.17 7.77
CA GLU A 261 17.28 4.25 7.09
C GLU A 261 17.88 3.74 5.77
N ALA A 262 18.46 4.65 4.97
CA ALA A 262 19.07 4.29 3.70
C ALA A 262 20.26 3.34 3.89
N ALA A 263 21.05 3.52 4.95
CA ALA A 263 22.11 2.58 5.33
C ALA A 263 21.57 1.18 5.68
N ALA A 264 20.31 1.10 6.13
CA ALA A 264 19.59 -0.15 6.37
C ALA A 264 18.77 -0.64 5.16
N GLY A 265 18.98 -0.08 3.97
CA GLY A 265 18.35 -0.51 2.71
C GLY A 265 16.87 -0.15 2.59
N ARG A 266 16.40 0.88 3.31
CA ARG A 266 15.01 1.34 3.24
C ARG A 266 14.90 2.85 3.38
N LEU A 267 13.72 3.38 3.09
CA LEU A 267 13.37 4.77 3.40
C LEU A 267 11.90 4.79 3.81
N VAL A 268 11.61 5.41 4.96
CA VAL A 268 10.23 5.55 5.44
C VAL A 268 9.80 6.99 5.26
N ASP A 269 8.59 7.19 4.73
CA ASP A 269 8.04 8.53 4.55
C ASP A 269 7.12 8.98 5.70
N SER A 270 6.62 10.21 5.61
CA SER A 270 5.69 10.79 6.59
C SER A 270 4.34 10.08 6.71
N ARG A 271 4.02 9.15 5.79
CA ARG A 271 2.83 8.27 5.84
C ARG A 271 3.17 6.87 6.37
N HIS A 272 4.38 6.68 6.91
CA HIS A 272 4.91 5.39 7.31
C HIS A 272 4.97 4.36 6.18
N ALA A 273 4.98 4.79 4.92
CA ALA A 273 5.22 3.91 3.79
C ALA A 273 6.72 3.65 3.66
N SER A 274 7.10 2.36 3.62
CA SER A 274 8.49 1.93 3.49
C SER A 274 8.84 1.62 2.05
N LEU A 275 9.82 2.33 1.50
CA LEU A 275 10.43 2.05 0.21
C LEU A 275 11.71 1.22 0.42
N ARG A 276 11.84 0.08 -0.26
CA ARG A 276 13.10 -0.69 -0.26
C ARG A 276 14.10 0.01 -1.19
N LEU A 277 15.34 0.12 -0.74
CA LEU A 277 16.42 0.72 -1.51
C LEU A 277 17.42 -0.36 -1.91
N ASP A 278 17.73 -0.42 -3.20
CA ASP A 278 18.93 -1.10 -3.66
C ASP A 278 20.19 -0.28 -3.28
N PRO A 279 21.41 -0.86 -3.40
CA PRO A 279 22.64 -0.15 -3.04
C PRO A 279 22.83 1.18 -3.78
N LEU A 280 22.39 1.27 -5.04
CA LEU A 280 22.51 2.49 -5.84
C LEU A 280 21.56 3.58 -5.32
N SER A 281 20.33 3.21 -4.98
CA SER A 281 19.31 4.11 -4.43
C SER A 281 19.70 4.59 -3.04
N ALA A 282 20.29 3.72 -2.21
CA ALA A 282 20.85 4.10 -0.92
C ALA A 282 22.00 5.10 -1.06
N LEU A 283 22.92 4.88 -2.01
CA LEU A 283 23.98 5.83 -2.34
C LEU A 283 23.39 7.17 -2.84
N ALA A 284 22.29 7.12 -3.58
CA ALA A 284 21.60 8.30 -4.08
C ALA A 284 21.08 9.17 -2.93
N VAL A 285 20.48 8.57 -1.88
CA VAL A 285 20.10 9.28 -0.66
C VAL A 285 21.32 9.88 0.04
N GLN A 286 22.40 9.10 0.19
CA GLN A 286 23.64 9.53 0.86
C GLN A 286 24.37 10.66 0.12
N SER A 287 24.13 10.80 -1.19
CA SER A 287 24.76 11.83 -2.01
C SER A 287 24.21 13.24 -1.77
N PHE A 288 23.00 13.36 -1.19
CA PHE A 288 22.41 14.63 -0.75
C PHE A 288 23.03 15.05 0.59
N ASP A 289 24.24 15.60 0.56
CA ASP A 289 24.99 16.02 1.74
C ASP A 289 24.92 17.53 2.04
N GLY A 290 24.13 18.29 1.27
CA GLY A 290 24.05 19.74 1.36
C GLY A 290 25.21 20.50 0.72
N ARG A 291 26.11 19.81 0.00
CA ARG A 291 27.26 20.41 -0.70
C ARG A 291 27.22 20.17 -2.20
N ARG A 292 26.74 19.00 -2.64
CA ARG A 292 26.63 18.63 -4.05
C ARG A 292 25.40 19.24 -4.71
N ASP A 293 25.56 19.74 -5.92
CA ASP A 293 24.45 20.03 -6.83
C ASP A 293 24.00 18.77 -7.58
N ASP A 294 22.94 18.91 -8.39
CA ASP A 294 22.37 17.80 -9.15
C ASP A 294 23.37 17.17 -10.14
N GLN A 295 24.30 17.95 -10.69
CA GLN A 295 25.31 17.46 -11.62
C GLN A 295 26.37 16.62 -10.91
N ALA A 296 26.84 17.08 -9.76
CA ALA A 296 27.78 16.35 -8.91
C ALA A 296 27.17 15.05 -8.38
N ILE A 297 25.90 15.05 -7.99
CA ILE A 297 25.18 13.82 -7.57
C ILE A 297 25.08 12.84 -8.76
N THR A 298 24.77 13.34 -9.96
CA THR A 298 24.72 12.49 -11.15
C THR A 298 26.06 11.85 -11.47
N ALA A 299 27.16 12.58 -11.29
CA ALA A 299 28.51 12.04 -11.50
C ALA A 299 28.81 10.90 -10.51
N VAL A 300 28.53 11.10 -9.21
CA VAL A 300 28.70 10.06 -8.18
C VAL A 300 27.94 8.77 -8.54
N LEU A 301 26.68 8.91 -8.96
CA LEU A 301 25.85 7.75 -9.29
C LEU A 301 26.31 7.06 -10.58
N ARG A 302 26.80 7.82 -11.57
CA ARG A 302 27.39 7.26 -12.79
C ARG A 302 28.65 6.47 -12.48
N ASP A 303 29.55 7.02 -11.67
CA ASP A 303 30.81 6.38 -11.28
C ASP A 303 30.57 5.09 -10.48
N ALA A 304 29.48 5.03 -9.71
CA ALA A 304 29.02 3.85 -8.99
C ALA A 304 28.35 2.79 -9.87
N GLY A 305 28.32 2.96 -11.21
CA GLY A 305 27.83 1.96 -12.14
C GLY A 305 26.37 2.13 -12.58
N ALA A 306 25.75 3.31 -12.40
CA ALA A 306 24.42 3.61 -12.93
C ALA A 306 24.35 3.72 -14.47
N SER A 307 25.35 3.20 -15.20
CA SER A 307 25.61 3.40 -16.63
C SER A 307 24.46 2.99 -17.58
N GLY A 308 23.41 2.32 -17.08
CA GLY A 308 22.21 1.94 -17.83
C GLY A 308 20.90 2.60 -17.37
N VAL A 309 20.90 3.34 -16.25
CA VAL A 309 19.71 4.03 -15.72
C VAL A 309 19.90 5.53 -15.93
N ARG A 310 19.00 6.19 -16.67
CA ARG A 310 18.94 7.65 -16.67
C ARG A 310 18.54 8.10 -15.27
N VAL A 311 19.54 8.33 -14.41
CA VAL A 311 19.34 8.96 -13.11
C VAL A 311 18.92 10.40 -13.38
N ASP A 312 17.67 10.73 -13.06
CA ASP A 312 17.19 12.10 -13.03
C ASP A 312 17.31 12.61 -11.58
N PRO A 313 18.36 13.37 -11.24
CA PRO A 313 18.57 13.88 -9.88
C PRO A 313 17.44 14.82 -9.43
N VAL A 314 16.75 15.49 -10.35
CA VAL A 314 15.60 16.35 -10.03
C VAL A 314 14.41 15.48 -9.63
N ALA A 315 14.15 14.40 -10.37
CA ALA A 315 13.12 13.43 -10.01
C ALA A 315 13.44 12.77 -8.66
N LEU A 316 14.70 12.39 -8.43
CA LEU A 316 15.16 11.80 -7.18
C LEU A 316 15.02 12.78 -6.01
N ARG A 317 15.48 14.03 -6.15
CA ARG A 317 15.30 15.07 -5.13
C ARG A 317 13.82 15.29 -4.83
N ARG A 318 12.97 15.34 -5.86
CA ARG A 318 11.52 15.46 -5.70
C ARG A 318 10.94 14.28 -4.93
N MET A 319 11.35 13.05 -5.26
CA MET A 319 10.94 11.84 -4.55
C MET A 319 11.35 11.90 -3.07
N LEU A 320 12.58 12.28 -2.77
CA LEU A 320 13.06 12.39 -1.39
C LEU A 320 12.39 13.53 -0.62
N ALA A 321 12.18 14.69 -1.25
CA ALA A 321 11.45 15.80 -0.67
C ALA A 321 10.01 15.40 -0.31
N ARG A 322 9.32 14.70 -1.22
CA ARG A 322 7.98 14.15 -0.99
C ARG A 322 7.93 13.08 0.11
N ARG A 323 9.06 12.53 0.52
CA ARG A 323 9.12 11.57 1.62
C ARG A 323 9.61 12.19 2.93
N GLY A 324 9.84 13.50 2.98
CA GLY A 324 10.40 14.18 4.16
C GLY A 324 11.85 13.78 4.43
N ALA A 325 12.54 13.21 3.44
CA ALA A 325 13.89 12.70 3.57
C ALA A 325 14.96 13.80 3.44
N LEU A 326 14.57 15.02 3.08
CA LEU A 326 15.45 16.18 2.91
C LEU A 326 15.17 17.25 3.97
N ARG A 327 16.22 17.98 4.38
CA ARG A 327 16.13 19.11 5.31
C ARG A 327 15.46 20.31 4.64
N SER A 328 14.63 21.00 5.41
CA SER A 328 14.00 22.28 5.08
C SER A 328 14.63 23.43 5.84
#